data_AF-A0A849QLA6-F1
#
_entry.id   AF-A0A849QLA6-F1
#
_cell.length_a   1.000
_cell.length_b   1.000
_cell.length_c   1.000
_cell.angle_alpha   90.00
_cell.angle_beta   90.00
_cell.angle_gamma   90.00
#
_symmetry.space_group_name_H-M   'P 1'
#
loop_
_entity.id
_entity.type
_entity.pdbx_description
1 polymer ?
#
loop_
_entity_poly.entity_id
_entity_poly.type
_entity_poly.pdbx_seq_one_letter_code
_entity_poly.pdbx_strand_id
1 'polypeptide(L)'
;MSVFKSFEAGFEWSAEGVHSKFTSPIPLFTSDDWDPFELGLLNIYGSLEQPPYCGIGRKPLPILVQPEDLKYAQVCKKIAKGDVVEVLQRVVFGDTEEILRLFGADSGGCINT
;
A
#
# COMPACT_ATOMS: atom_id res chain seq x y z
N MET A 1 -15.19 -13.44 -38.59
CA MET A 1 -15.32 -14.48 -37.56
C MET A 1 -13.94 -14.80 -37.04
N SER A 2 -13.56 -14.27 -35.87
CA SER A 2 -12.28 -14.63 -35.24
C SER A 2 -12.58 -15.27 -33.88
N VAL A 3 -12.04 -16.47 -33.72
CA VAL A 3 -12.29 -17.40 -32.62
C VAL A 3 -11.52 -16.89 -31.39
N PHE A 4 -12.23 -16.45 -30.36
CA PHE A 4 -11.65 -16.21 -29.05
C PHE A 4 -11.39 -17.59 -28.41
N LYS A 5 -10.10 -17.90 -28.17
CA LYS A 5 -9.73 -19.04 -27.33
C LYS A 5 -10.07 -18.72 -25.89
N SER A 6 -11.04 -19.45 -25.34
CA SER A 6 -11.30 -19.53 -23.90
C SER A 6 -10.06 -20.02 -23.18
N PHE A 7 -9.63 -19.25 -22.17
CA PHE A 7 -8.68 -19.70 -21.16
C PHE A 7 -9.50 -19.99 -19.90
N GLU A 8 -9.95 -21.24 -19.79
CA GLU A 8 -10.57 -21.78 -18.58
C GLU A 8 -9.45 -22.01 -17.55
N ALA A 9 -9.24 -21.02 -16.66
CA ALA A 9 -8.53 -21.26 -15.41
C ALA A 9 -9.59 -21.51 -14.34
N GLY A 10 -9.88 -22.79 -14.10
CA GLY A 10 -10.60 -23.22 -12.91
C GLY A 10 -9.80 -22.84 -11.68
N PHE A 11 -10.23 -21.78 -11.01
CA PHE A 11 -9.74 -21.38 -9.70
C PHE A 11 -10.84 -21.67 -8.69
N GLU A 12 -10.71 -22.80 -8.02
CA GLU A 12 -11.61 -23.27 -6.98
C GLU A 12 -11.41 -22.40 -5.73
N TRP A 13 -12.45 -21.67 -5.34
CA TRP A 13 -12.42 -20.85 -4.12
C TRP A 13 -12.62 -21.77 -2.92
N SER A 14 -11.56 -22.03 -2.17
CA SER A 14 -11.68 -22.56 -0.81
C SER A 14 -11.63 -21.41 0.18
N ALA A 15 -12.69 -21.28 0.97
CA ALA A 15 -12.93 -20.17 1.90
C ALA A 15 -12.17 -20.37 3.21
N GLU A 16 -10.84 -20.40 3.17
CA GLU A 16 -10.01 -20.45 4.38
C GLU A 16 -8.71 -19.65 4.20
N GLY A 17 -8.67 -18.44 4.76
CA GLY A 17 -7.45 -17.67 4.98
C GLY A 17 -7.04 -16.73 3.85
N VAL A 18 -6.92 -15.44 4.18
CA VAL A 18 -6.32 -14.40 3.34
C VAL A 18 -4.89 -14.83 2.99
N HIS A 19 -4.71 -15.49 1.85
CA HIS A 19 -3.38 -15.77 1.31
C HIS A 19 -2.84 -14.44 0.77
N SER A 20 -1.96 -13.80 1.54
CA SER A 20 -1.01 -12.84 0.98
C SER A 20 -0.39 -13.48 -0.26
N LYS A 21 -0.47 -12.79 -1.41
CA LYS A 21 0.17 -13.24 -2.67
C LYS A 21 1.69 -13.39 -2.53
N PHE A 22 2.26 -12.98 -1.40
CA PHE A 22 3.68 -12.96 -1.12
C PHE A 22 4.03 -14.03 -0.08
N THR A 23 5.02 -14.85 -0.43
CA THR A 23 5.64 -15.86 0.45
C THR A 23 6.43 -15.24 1.62
N SER A 24 6.83 -13.98 1.47
CA SER A 24 7.55 -13.20 2.47
C SER A 24 6.67 -12.08 3.03
N PRO A 25 6.89 -11.67 4.30
CA PRO A 25 6.20 -10.51 4.87
C PRO A 25 6.51 -9.25 4.05
N ILE A 26 5.50 -8.40 3.87
CA ILE A 26 5.66 -7.12 3.19
C ILE A 26 6.51 -6.20 4.07
N PRO A 27 7.61 -5.62 3.56
CA PRO A 27 8.45 -4.72 4.34
C PRO A 27 7.77 -3.36 4.55
N LEU A 28 8.26 -2.58 5.51
CA LEU A 28 7.90 -1.17 5.64
C LEU A 28 8.54 -0.37 4.49
N PHE A 29 7.71 0.35 3.72
CA PHE A 29 8.20 1.27 2.69
C PHE A 29 8.32 2.69 3.22
N THR A 30 9.34 3.40 2.74
CA THR A 30 9.55 4.82 3.04
C THR A 30 9.90 5.60 1.79
N SER A 31 9.30 6.77 1.58
CA SER A 31 9.67 7.70 0.50
C SER A 31 9.80 9.14 0.98
N ASP A 32 10.45 9.97 0.18
CA ASP A 32 10.53 11.42 0.33
C ASP A 32 9.33 12.11 -0.33
N ASP A 33 8.24 12.29 0.45
CA ASP A 33 7.05 13.09 0.13
C ASP A 33 6.59 13.04 -1.35
N TRP A 34 6.57 11.84 -1.95
CA TRP A 34 6.24 11.64 -3.36
C TRP A 34 4.87 10.99 -3.54
N ASP A 35 3.87 11.81 -3.89
CA ASP A 35 2.47 11.38 -4.03
C ASP A 35 2.23 10.18 -4.97
N PRO A 36 2.88 10.07 -6.17
CA PRO A 36 2.66 8.94 -7.09
C PRO A 36 3.06 7.58 -6.51
N PHE A 37 3.87 7.56 -5.45
CA PHE A 37 4.33 6.34 -4.82
C PHE A 37 3.15 5.57 -4.17
N GLU A 38 2.13 6.28 -3.67
CA GLU A 38 0.91 5.68 -3.12
C GLU A 38 0.22 4.79 -4.16
N LEU A 39 -0.03 5.35 -5.34
CA LEU A 39 -0.66 4.65 -6.45
C LEU A 39 0.22 3.52 -6.98
N GLY A 40 1.53 3.70 -7.01
CA GLY A 40 2.49 2.66 -7.41
C GLY A 40 2.42 1.44 -6.50
N LEU A 41 2.40 1.65 -5.18
CA LEU A 41 2.24 0.59 -4.19
C LEU A 41 0.89 -0.11 -4.33
N LEU A 42 -0.21 0.64 -4.48
CA LEU A 42 -1.54 0.05 -4.68
C LEU A 42 -1.63 -0.75 -5.97
N ASN A 43 -0.94 -0.35 -7.04
CA ASN A 43 -0.95 -1.09 -8.30
C ASN A 43 -0.17 -2.42 -8.21
N ILE A 44 0.88 -2.48 -7.37
CA ILE A 44 1.71 -3.68 -7.21
C ILE A 44 1.11 -4.63 -6.15
N TYR A 45 0.72 -4.08 -5.00
CA TYR A 45 0.31 -4.85 -3.82
C TYR A 45 -1.21 -4.91 -3.64
N GLY A 46 -1.96 -4.02 -4.28
CA GLY A 46 -3.42 -3.98 -4.16
C GLY A 46 -4.15 -5.14 -4.82
N SER A 47 -5.35 -5.42 -4.31
CA SER A 47 -6.32 -6.34 -4.90
C SER A 47 -7.39 -5.56 -5.67
N LEU A 48 -7.80 -6.07 -6.83
CA LEU A 48 -9.01 -5.61 -7.49
C LEU A 48 -10.19 -6.36 -6.90
N GLU A 49 -11.08 -5.64 -6.23
CA GLU A 49 -12.28 -6.21 -5.63
C GLU A 49 -13.51 -5.68 -6.35
N GLN A 50 -14.46 -6.59 -6.60
CA GLN A 50 -15.75 -6.22 -7.18
C GLN A 50 -16.74 -5.99 -6.04
N PRO A 51 -17.23 -4.75 -5.84
CA PRO A 51 -18.18 -4.48 -4.78
C PRO A 51 -19.51 -5.20 -5.04
N PRO A 52 -20.28 -5.54 -3.98
CA PRO A 52 -21.51 -6.29 -4.09
C PRO A 52 -22.51 -5.54 -4.97
N TYR A 53 -23.09 -6.24 -5.94
CA TYR A 53 -24.08 -5.67 -6.83
C TYR A 53 -25.47 -5.77 -6.22
N CYS A 54 -26.13 -4.61 -6.04
CA CYS A 54 -27.48 -4.53 -5.49
C CYS A 54 -28.58 -4.98 -6.47
N GLY A 55 -28.24 -5.40 -7.69
CA GLY A 55 -29.20 -5.86 -8.69
C GLY A 55 -29.87 -4.75 -9.51
N ILE A 56 -29.63 -3.48 -9.19
CA ILE A 56 -30.27 -2.32 -9.83
C ILE A 56 -29.22 -1.50 -10.60
N GLY A 57 -29.50 -1.19 -11.86
CA GLY A 57 -28.66 -0.32 -12.69
C GLY A 57 -27.39 -0.99 -13.21
N ARG A 58 -26.39 -0.19 -13.60
CA ARG A 58 -25.12 -0.71 -14.13
C ARG A 58 -24.32 -1.38 -13.01
N LYS A 59 -23.72 -2.55 -13.30
CA LYS A 59 -22.81 -3.20 -12.35
C LYS A 59 -21.65 -2.25 -11.98
N PRO A 60 -21.30 -2.16 -10.69
CA PRO A 60 -20.22 -1.30 -10.24
C PRO A 60 -18.89 -1.77 -10.81
N LEU A 61 -18.00 -0.81 -11.05
CA LEU A 61 -16.64 -1.10 -11.50
C LEU A 61 -15.83 -1.71 -10.35
N PRO A 62 -14.85 -2.58 -10.66
CA PRO A 62 -13.88 -3.03 -9.67
C PRO A 62 -13.15 -1.84 -9.05
N ILE A 63 -12.86 -1.94 -7.75
CA ILE A 63 -12.09 -0.96 -6.99
C ILE A 63 -10.74 -1.58 -6.61
N LEU A 64 -9.70 -0.75 -6.56
CA LEU A 64 -8.41 -1.15 -5.99
C LEU A 64 -8.46 -1.01 -4.47
N VAL A 65 -8.21 -2.11 -3.78
CA VAL A 65 -8.20 -2.20 -2.32
C VAL A 65 -6.76 -2.46 -1.86
N GLN A 66 -6.35 -1.72 -0.83
CA GLN A 66 -5.04 -1.91 -0.21
C GLN A 66 -5.05 -3.17 0.67
N PRO A 67 -3.97 -3.97 0.69
CA PRO A 67 -3.89 -5.10 1.61
C PRO A 67 -3.60 -4.60 3.04
N GLU A 68 -4.14 -5.31 4.04
CA GLU A 68 -4.00 -4.95 5.46
C GLU A 68 -2.55 -4.95 5.94
N ASP A 69 -1.71 -5.80 5.35
CA ASP A 69 -0.31 -5.94 5.72
C ASP A 69 0.62 -4.85 5.16
N LEU A 70 0.15 -4.03 4.21
CA LEU A 70 0.97 -2.99 3.55
C LEU A 70 1.23 -1.82 4.49
N LYS A 71 2.51 -1.55 4.74
CA LYS A 71 2.99 -0.46 5.60
C LYS A 71 3.79 0.53 4.76
N TYR A 72 3.39 1.79 4.79
CA TYR A 72 4.05 2.86 4.04
C TYR A 72 3.96 4.18 4.79
N ALA A 73 5.11 4.85 4.91
CA ALA A 73 5.21 6.18 5.47
C ALA A 73 6.05 7.10 4.60
N GLN A 74 5.67 8.36 4.56
CA GLN A 74 6.42 9.44 3.94
C GLN A 74 7.27 10.16 4.98
N VAL A 75 8.52 10.45 4.64
CA VAL A 75 9.43 11.26 5.46
C VAL A 75 9.48 12.65 4.85
N CYS A 76 8.75 13.59 5.45
CA CYS A 76 8.65 14.97 5.00
C CYS A 76 9.66 15.83 5.77
N LYS A 77 10.51 16.57 5.07
CA LYS A 77 11.45 17.51 5.71
C LYS A 77 10.84 18.90 5.73
N LYS A 78 10.82 19.51 6.90
CA LYS A 78 10.50 20.92 7.05
C LYS A 78 11.78 21.73 6.92
N ILE A 79 11.87 22.48 5.84
CA ILE A 79 13.01 23.37 5.58
C ILE A 79 12.61 24.79 5.94
N ALA A 80 13.40 25.47 6.77
CA ALA A 80 13.24 26.89 7.03
C ALA A 80 14.58 27.59 6.84
N LYS A 81 14.58 28.72 6.12
CA LYS A 81 15.78 29.52 5.83
C LYS A 81 16.94 28.75 5.17
N GLY A 82 16.64 27.65 4.49
CA GLY A 82 17.64 26.79 3.83
C GLY A 82 18.11 25.61 4.68
N ASP A 83 17.75 25.57 5.96
CA ASP A 83 18.13 24.49 6.88
C ASP A 83 16.96 23.54 7.16
N VAL A 84 17.25 22.25 7.32
CA VAL A 84 16.25 21.26 7.76
C VAL A 84 16.00 21.46 9.26
N VAL A 85 14.80 21.94 9.60
CA VAL A 85 14.39 22.25 10.97
C VAL A 85 13.72 21.07 11.65
N GLU A 86 13.02 20.25 10.88
CA GLU A 86 12.21 19.16 11.42
C GLU A 86 12.05 18.05 10.38
N VAL A 87 12.06 16.79 10.83
CA VAL A 87 11.73 15.63 10.01
C VAL A 87 10.40 15.10 10.51
N LEU A 88 9.37 15.26 9.69
CA LEU A 88 8.01 14.79 9.94
C LEU A 88 7.82 13.44 9.27
N GLN A 89 7.05 12.57 9.92
CA GLN A 89 6.68 11.26 9.39
C GLN A 89 5.17 11.24 9.19
N ARG A 90 4.72 10.98 7.96
CA ARG A 90 3.32 10.84 7.60
C ARG A 90 3.04 9.38 7.27
N VAL A 91 2.25 8.71 8.09
CA VAL A 91 1.79 7.35 7.80
C VAL A 91 0.70 7.41 6.74
N VAL A 92 0.85 6.64 5.67
CA VAL A 92 -0.10 6.58 4.54
C VAL A 92 -0.82 5.24 4.50
N PHE A 93 -0.09 4.13 4.65
CA PHE A 93 -0.68 2.78 4.74
C PHE A 93 -0.19 2.08 6.01
N GLY A 94 -1.06 1.30 6.64
CA GLY A 94 -0.79 0.50 7.84
C GLY A 94 -1.20 1.18 9.15
N ASP A 95 -0.94 0.49 10.26
CA ASP A 95 -1.24 0.99 11.60
C ASP A 95 -0.25 2.07 12.04
N THR A 96 -0.79 3.16 12.58
CA THR A 96 0.03 4.32 12.96
C THR A 96 0.92 4.01 14.16
N GLU A 97 0.45 3.25 15.16
CA GLU A 97 1.29 2.93 16.33
C GLU A 97 2.41 1.97 15.98
N GLU A 98 2.14 0.95 15.18
CA GLU A 98 3.13 -0.02 14.72
C GLU A 98 4.25 0.67 13.94
N ILE A 99 3.89 1.52 12.99
CA ILE A 99 4.85 2.23 12.15
C ILE A 99 5.68 3.22 12.97
N LEU A 100 5.05 3.97 13.89
CA LEU A 100 5.78 4.86 14.79
C LEU A 100 6.75 4.11 15.71
N ARG A 101 6.42 2.91 16.18
CA ARG A 101 7.35 2.06 16.95
C ARG A 101 8.55 1.62 16.12
N LEU A 102 8.34 1.26 14.85
CA LEU A 102 9.42 0.89 13.94
C LEU A 102 10.39 2.07 13.69
N PHE A 103 9.87 3.29 13.57
CA PHE A 103 10.70 4.49 13.43
C PHE A 103 11.36 4.94 14.75
N GLY A 104 10.68 4.78 15.88
CA GLY A 104 11.14 5.20 17.21
C GLY A 104 12.23 4.33 17.83
N ALA A 105 12.63 3.23 17.17
CA ALA A 105 13.69 2.35 17.62
C ALA A 105 15.11 2.90 17.36
N ASP A 106 15.28 3.96 16.57
CA ASP A 106 16.60 4.57 16.31
C ASP A 106 16.54 6.11 16.36
N SER A 107 16.40 6.67 17.56
CA SER A 107 16.72 8.08 17.82
C SER A 107 18.21 8.24 18.21
N GLY A 108 19.11 7.65 17.41
CA GLY A 108 20.56 7.65 17.67
C GLY A 108 21.44 8.34 16.62
N GLY A 109 20.89 8.91 15.55
CA GLY A 109 21.68 9.42 14.43
C GLY A 109 21.66 10.93 14.26
N CYS A 110 22.45 11.66 15.04
CA CYS A 110 22.84 13.02 14.66
C CYS A 110 23.71 12.96 13.39
N ILE A 111 23.19 13.34 12.23
CA ILE A 111 24.05 13.64 11.08
C ILE A 111 24.54 15.07 11.25
N ASN A 112 25.73 15.20 11.85
CA ASN A 112 26.48 16.45 11.90
C ASN A 112 27.41 16.45 10.68
N THR A 113 27.33 17.46 9.82
CA THR A 113 28.42 17.89 8.93
C THR A 113 28.26 19.37 8.66
#